data_AF-A0A7S2PMN0-F1
#
_entry.id   AF-A0A7S2PMN0-F1
#
_cell.length_a   1.000
_cell.length_b   1.000
_cell.length_c   1.000
_cell.angle_alpha   90.00
_cell.angle_beta   90.00
_cell.angle_gamma   90.00
#
_symmetry.space_group_name_H-M   'P 1'
#
loop_
_entity.id
_entity.type
_entity.pdbx_description
1 polymer ?
#
loop_
_entity_poly.entity_id
_entity_poly.type
_entity_poly.pdbx_seq_one_letter_code
_entity_poly.pdbx_strand_id
1 'polypeptide(L)'
;FYRARLAMIYVASIVRLREWASIEIQRLFRGCIGRRTAINELISYVTEERRKLDDDRRIWEASRQHRGATKIQSICRRRLAQKEAKLIRNQREREQEIEKELLNALLKYKRERRTYELQLQKQYREKRLKWINDKCTTIRIEQDRRKTMALGRKLANDKKLQIEEQQIRDDEKCERQRHKEWQIQNIKTKCEEYIKFCRQCIAKPRTSKEKELGAELKKKIRMRMKDVLKRADDRCILMEKAEAKNIAKKEVLFIAGEEEKRRVCEEMELQTVDDEEKKLIERRDTMKLKQKQGIIDRSKAGKIIRRMFNVWRAKKILRDKCIQYFEKVFHEESHSFFYRNRRSGEVTWDKP
;
A
#
# COMPACT_ATOMS: atom_id res chain seq x y z
N PHE A 1 113.41 -149.42 -22.43
CA PHE A 1 112.01 -149.33 -21.94
C PHE A 1 111.86 -148.83 -20.50
N TYR A 2 112.55 -149.40 -19.50
CA TYR A 2 112.38 -149.00 -18.08
C TYR A 2 112.72 -147.51 -17.78
N ARG A 3 113.87 -147.01 -18.29
CA ARG A 3 114.28 -145.61 -18.11
C ARG A 3 113.31 -144.59 -18.74
N ALA A 4 112.70 -144.92 -19.89
CA ALA A 4 111.70 -144.08 -20.54
C ALA A 4 110.39 -144.01 -19.73
N ARG A 5 109.99 -145.12 -19.09
CA ARG A 5 108.81 -145.15 -18.21
C ARG A 5 109.02 -144.32 -16.94
N LEU A 6 110.20 -144.39 -16.34
CA LEU A 6 110.55 -143.54 -15.18
C LEU A 6 110.60 -142.05 -15.56
N ALA A 7 111.17 -141.70 -16.72
CA ALA A 7 111.16 -140.33 -17.22
C ALA A 7 109.72 -139.82 -17.49
N MET A 8 108.84 -140.66 -18.07
CA MET A 8 107.44 -140.29 -18.26
C MET A 8 106.68 -140.10 -16.94
N ILE A 9 106.92 -140.93 -15.92
CA ILE A 9 106.31 -140.76 -14.58
C ILE A 9 106.78 -139.46 -13.94
N TYR A 10 108.07 -139.10 -14.09
CA TYR A 10 108.63 -137.85 -13.57
C TYR A 10 108.09 -136.62 -14.31
N VAL A 11 107.99 -136.65 -15.64
CA VAL A 11 107.38 -135.57 -16.42
C VAL A 11 105.90 -135.42 -16.04
N ALA A 12 105.16 -136.53 -15.92
CA ALA A 12 103.76 -136.52 -15.49
C ALA A 12 103.58 -135.98 -14.06
N SER A 13 104.50 -136.26 -13.13
CA SER A 13 104.43 -135.70 -11.78
C SER A 13 104.72 -134.19 -11.76
N ILE A 14 105.67 -133.71 -12.56
CA ILE A 14 105.92 -132.26 -12.73
C ILE A 14 104.71 -131.56 -13.36
N VAL A 15 104.10 -132.15 -14.39
CA VAL A 15 102.90 -131.58 -15.02
C VAL A 15 101.76 -131.50 -14.02
N ARG A 16 101.50 -132.56 -13.25
CA ARG A 16 100.49 -132.56 -12.17
C ARG A 16 100.79 -131.51 -11.09
N LEU A 17 102.05 -131.32 -10.71
CA LEU A 17 102.44 -130.30 -9.73
C LEU A 17 102.17 -128.89 -10.28
N ARG A 18 102.47 -128.65 -11.56
CA ARG A 18 102.18 -127.37 -12.23
C ARG A 18 100.68 -127.13 -12.38
N GLU A 19 99.91 -128.15 -12.75
CA GLU A 19 98.45 -128.08 -12.83
C GLU A 19 97.86 -127.79 -11.45
N TRP A 20 98.29 -128.49 -10.42
CA TRP A 20 97.86 -128.24 -9.04
C TRP A 20 98.21 -126.82 -8.57
N ALA A 21 99.44 -126.37 -8.79
CA ALA A 21 99.85 -125.00 -8.45
C ALA A 21 99.03 -123.95 -9.23
N SER A 22 98.76 -124.18 -10.51
CA SER A 22 97.91 -123.32 -11.34
C SER A 22 96.47 -123.26 -10.80
N ILE A 23 95.88 -124.40 -10.45
CA ILE A 23 94.54 -124.47 -9.84
C ILE A 23 94.52 -123.73 -8.50
N GLU A 24 95.53 -123.90 -7.66
CA GLU A 24 95.62 -123.25 -6.36
C GLU A 24 95.76 -121.72 -6.50
N ILE A 25 96.61 -121.25 -7.41
CA ILE A 25 96.72 -119.81 -7.75
C ILE A 25 95.39 -119.28 -8.28
N GLN A 26 94.74 -120.00 -9.19
CA GLN A 26 93.42 -119.60 -9.72
C GLN A 26 92.35 -119.56 -8.62
N ARG A 27 92.37 -120.51 -7.67
CA ARG A 27 91.46 -120.55 -6.52
C ARG A 27 91.64 -119.30 -5.66
N LEU A 28 92.89 -118.96 -5.30
CA LEU A 28 93.21 -117.77 -4.52
C LEU A 28 92.83 -116.48 -5.26
N PHE A 29 93.11 -116.41 -6.57
CA PHE A 29 92.79 -115.25 -7.39
C PHE A 29 91.28 -115.03 -7.55
N ARG A 30 90.49 -116.09 -7.82
CA ARG A 30 89.03 -116.04 -7.84
C ARG A 30 88.46 -115.62 -6.48
N GLY A 31 89.01 -116.14 -5.39
CA GLY A 31 88.64 -115.72 -4.03
C GLY A 31 88.95 -114.25 -3.75
N CYS A 32 90.10 -113.75 -4.22
CA CYS A 32 90.47 -112.34 -4.11
C CYS A 32 89.53 -111.44 -4.92
N ILE A 33 89.23 -111.81 -6.17
CA ILE A 33 88.27 -111.09 -7.02
C ILE A 33 86.89 -111.09 -6.37
N GLY A 34 86.38 -112.24 -5.93
CA GLY A 34 85.06 -112.34 -5.29
C GLY A 34 84.94 -111.44 -4.05
N ARG A 35 85.96 -111.42 -3.18
CA ARG A 35 86.00 -110.48 -2.04
C ARG A 35 86.02 -109.03 -2.48
N ARG A 36 86.80 -108.68 -3.51
CA ARG A 36 86.87 -107.32 -4.04
C ARG A 36 85.53 -106.88 -4.63
N THR A 37 84.85 -107.74 -5.38
CA THR A 37 83.51 -107.48 -5.92
C THR A 37 82.51 -107.26 -4.80
N ALA A 38 82.47 -108.15 -3.79
CA ALA A 38 81.59 -107.99 -2.63
C ALA A 38 81.87 -106.68 -1.85
N ILE A 39 83.14 -106.31 -1.67
CA ILE A 39 83.51 -105.02 -1.05
C ILE A 39 83.01 -103.84 -1.89
N ASN A 40 83.16 -103.88 -3.21
CA ASN A 40 82.69 -102.82 -4.10
C ASN A 40 81.16 -102.69 -4.08
N GLU A 41 80.43 -103.80 -4.06
CA GLU A 41 78.96 -103.80 -3.91
C GLU A 41 78.53 -103.20 -2.57
N LEU A 42 79.20 -103.58 -1.47
CA LEU A 42 78.96 -103.00 -0.15
C LEU A 42 79.27 -101.50 -0.12
N ILE A 43 80.38 -101.07 -0.71
CA ILE A 43 80.71 -99.64 -0.83
C ILE A 43 79.64 -98.91 -1.65
N SER A 44 79.21 -99.47 -2.78
CA SER A 44 78.15 -98.89 -3.62
C SER A 44 76.86 -98.72 -2.82
N TYR A 45 76.42 -99.77 -2.13
CA TYR A 45 75.24 -99.74 -1.26
C TYR A 45 75.36 -98.66 -0.18
N VAL A 46 76.47 -98.60 0.56
CA VAL A 46 76.71 -97.57 1.58
C VAL A 46 76.71 -96.16 0.97
N THR A 47 77.29 -95.97 -0.22
CA THR A 47 77.27 -94.66 -0.89
C THR A 47 75.87 -94.27 -1.37
N GLU A 48 75.04 -95.22 -1.80
CA GLU A 48 73.67 -94.97 -2.20
C GLU A 48 72.81 -94.60 -1.00
N GLU A 49 72.91 -95.33 0.11
CA GLU A 49 72.21 -95.00 1.35
C GLU A 49 72.64 -93.65 1.92
N ARG A 50 73.93 -93.32 1.83
CA ARG A 50 74.42 -91.98 2.20
C ARG A 50 73.79 -90.89 1.34
N ARG A 51 73.67 -91.09 0.02
CA ARG A 51 73.01 -90.14 -0.87
C ARG A 51 71.53 -89.98 -0.54
N LYS A 52 70.82 -91.08 -0.27
CA LYS A 52 69.41 -91.05 0.17
C LYS A 52 69.25 -90.23 1.45
N LEU A 53 70.11 -90.47 2.45
CA LEU A 53 70.09 -89.70 3.70
C LEU A 53 70.41 -88.21 3.48
N ASP A 54 71.36 -87.88 2.60
CA ASP A 54 71.69 -86.49 2.27
C ASP A 54 70.52 -85.80 1.52
N ASP A 55 69.83 -86.49 0.62
CA ASP A 55 68.66 -85.98 -0.08
C ASP A 55 67.45 -85.83 0.85
N ASP A 56 67.18 -86.80 1.73
CA ASP A 56 66.15 -86.71 2.77
C ASP A 56 66.42 -85.54 3.71
N ARG A 57 67.69 -85.34 4.09
CA ARG A 57 68.11 -84.19 4.90
C ARG A 57 67.84 -82.87 4.17
N ARG A 58 68.16 -82.78 2.88
CA ARG A 58 67.88 -81.58 2.06
C ARG A 58 66.38 -81.31 1.97
N ILE A 59 65.57 -82.35 1.71
CA ILE A 59 64.10 -82.24 1.65
C ILE A 59 63.54 -81.77 2.99
N TRP A 60 64.04 -82.33 4.10
CA TRP A 60 63.64 -81.94 5.44
C TRP A 60 64.03 -80.49 5.77
N GLU A 61 65.26 -80.09 5.45
CA GLU A 61 65.75 -78.71 5.64
C GLU A 61 64.93 -77.71 4.82
N ALA A 62 64.66 -78.01 3.54
CA ALA A 62 63.81 -77.19 2.67
C ALA A 62 62.37 -77.08 3.22
N SER A 63 61.80 -78.19 3.68
CA SER A 63 60.46 -78.22 4.29
C SER A 63 60.40 -77.42 5.59
N ARG A 64 61.47 -77.44 6.39
CA ARG A 64 61.59 -76.62 7.60
C ARG A 64 61.70 -75.13 7.25
N GLN A 65 62.52 -74.76 6.27
CA GLN A 65 62.64 -73.38 5.78
C GLN A 65 61.32 -72.86 5.23
N HIS A 66 60.61 -73.65 4.42
CA HIS A 66 59.30 -73.29 3.88
C HIS A 66 58.28 -73.04 5.00
N ARG A 67 58.18 -73.94 5.99
CA ARG A 67 57.30 -73.73 7.16
C ARG A 67 57.66 -72.47 7.95
N GLY A 68 58.96 -72.20 8.13
CA GLY A 68 59.46 -70.97 8.75
C GLY A 68 59.04 -69.71 7.98
N ALA A 69 59.25 -69.69 6.67
CA ALA A 69 58.86 -68.59 5.79
C ALA A 69 57.35 -68.34 5.82
N THR A 70 56.54 -69.39 5.70
CA THR A 70 55.06 -69.30 5.77
C THR A 70 54.59 -68.74 7.11
N LYS A 71 55.25 -69.12 8.22
CA LYS A 71 54.93 -68.57 9.55
C LYS A 71 55.27 -67.08 9.64
N ILE A 72 56.44 -66.67 9.15
CA ILE A 72 56.86 -65.26 9.12
C ILE A 72 55.89 -64.45 8.27
N GLN A 73 55.57 -64.90 7.06
CA GLN A 73 54.61 -64.25 6.16
C GLN A 73 53.24 -64.09 6.81
N SER A 74 52.74 -65.14 7.49
CA SER A 74 51.47 -65.09 8.22
C SER A 74 51.46 -64.01 9.31
N ILE A 75 52.54 -63.90 10.08
CA ILE A 75 52.69 -62.87 11.13
C ILE A 75 52.76 -61.47 10.50
N CYS A 76 53.54 -61.30 9.43
CA CYS A 76 53.66 -60.02 8.72
C CYS A 76 52.31 -59.57 8.15
N ARG A 77 51.58 -60.45 7.45
CA ARG A 77 50.25 -60.14 6.90
C ARG A 77 49.26 -59.77 8.00
N ARG A 78 49.25 -60.50 9.12
CA ARG A 78 48.42 -60.17 10.29
C ARG A 78 48.73 -58.78 10.83
N ARG A 79 50.01 -58.43 10.97
CA ARG A 79 50.44 -57.12 11.48
C ARG A 79 50.08 -55.98 10.51
N LEU A 80 50.21 -56.21 9.20
CA LEU A 80 49.78 -55.26 8.18
C LEU A 80 48.27 -55.03 8.23
N ALA A 81 47.47 -56.10 8.26
CA ALA A 81 46.02 -56.03 8.38
C ALA A 81 45.57 -55.29 9.66
N GLN A 82 46.26 -55.51 10.79
CA GLN A 82 46.00 -54.77 12.03
C GLN A 82 46.32 -53.27 11.90
N LYS A 83 47.43 -52.91 11.24
CA LYS A 83 47.77 -51.50 10.99
C LYS A 83 46.73 -50.83 10.08
N GLU A 84 46.32 -51.50 9.02
CA GLU A 84 45.31 -51.02 8.08
C GLU A 84 43.94 -50.86 8.77
N ALA A 85 43.50 -51.86 9.53
CA ALA A 85 42.27 -51.77 10.31
C ALA A 85 42.31 -50.62 11.33
N LYS A 86 43.45 -50.36 11.97
CA LYS A 86 43.63 -49.21 12.87
C LYS A 86 43.52 -47.88 12.09
N LEU A 87 44.14 -47.79 10.92
CA LEU A 87 44.06 -46.60 10.07
C LEU A 87 42.62 -46.32 9.64
N ILE A 88 41.88 -47.35 9.22
CA ILE A 88 40.46 -47.22 8.85
C ILE A 88 39.61 -46.77 10.05
N ARG A 89 39.84 -47.31 11.26
CA ARG A 89 39.13 -46.87 12.47
C ARG A 89 39.39 -45.39 12.77
N ASN A 90 40.66 -44.99 12.75
CA ASN A 90 41.04 -43.60 12.97
C ASN A 90 40.44 -42.65 11.91
N GLN A 91 40.36 -43.09 10.65
CA GLN A 91 39.69 -42.33 9.59
C GLN A 91 38.19 -42.15 9.88
N ARG A 92 37.49 -43.23 10.25
CA ARG A 92 36.07 -43.17 10.61
C ARG A 92 35.80 -42.30 11.83
N GLU A 93 36.66 -42.35 12.85
CA GLU A 93 36.56 -41.49 14.03
C GLU A 93 36.68 -40.00 13.63
N ARG A 94 37.66 -39.66 12.80
CA ARG A 94 37.82 -38.30 12.26
C ARG A 94 36.62 -37.86 11.41
N GLU A 95 36.11 -38.73 10.55
CA GLU A 95 34.92 -38.44 9.74
C GLU A 95 33.70 -38.16 10.64
N GLN A 96 33.51 -38.93 11.71
CA GLN A 96 32.45 -38.70 12.70
C GLN A 96 32.65 -37.40 13.49
N GLU A 97 33.88 -37.04 13.83
CA GLU A 97 34.19 -35.75 14.46
C GLU A 97 33.84 -34.58 13.52
N ILE A 98 34.28 -34.66 12.26
CA ILE A 98 33.96 -33.66 11.22
C ILE A 98 32.44 -33.56 11.03
N GLU A 99 31.72 -34.68 10.97
CA GLU A 99 30.26 -34.69 10.84
C GLU A 99 29.58 -33.99 12.02
N LYS A 100 30.03 -34.27 13.25
CA LYS A 100 29.53 -33.58 14.46
C LYS A 100 29.83 -32.08 14.42
N GLU A 101 31.03 -31.68 13.99
CA GLU A 101 31.41 -30.28 13.83
C GLU A 101 30.55 -29.56 12.78
N LEU A 102 30.32 -30.20 11.63
CA LEU A 102 29.44 -29.68 10.58
C LEU A 102 28.00 -29.54 11.07
N LEU A 103 27.46 -30.54 11.78
CA LEU A 103 26.13 -30.45 12.39
C LEU A 103 26.04 -29.31 13.41
N ASN A 104 27.06 -29.14 14.25
CA ASN A 104 27.14 -28.04 15.21
C ASN A 104 27.21 -26.68 14.50
N ALA A 105 27.99 -26.55 13.43
CA ALA A 105 28.08 -25.35 12.61
C ALA A 105 26.74 -25.04 11.93
N LEU A 106 26.04 -26.04 11.38
CA LEU A 106 24.71 -25.89 10.80
C LEU A 106 23.67 -25.45 11.85
N LEU A 107 23.71 -26.01 13.06
CA LEU A 107 22.84 -25.59 14.15
C LEU A 107 23.13 -24.15 14.59
N LYS A 108 24.41 -23.77 14.69
CA LYS A 108 24.84 -22.40 15.00
C LYS A 108 24.33 -21.43 13.93
N TYR A 109 24.54 -21.73 12.66
CA TYR A 109 24.02 -20.93 11.54
C TYR A 109 22.49 -20.80 11.57
N LYS A 110 21.76 -21.89 11.85
CA LYS A 110 20.28 -21.83 12.00
C LYS A 110 19.86 -20.91 13.15
N ARG A 111 20.58 -20.90 14.28
CA ARG A 111 20.31 -19.99 15.40
C ARG A 111 20.58 -18.54 15.01
N GLU A 112 21.73 -18.27 14.39
CA GLU A 112 22.12 -16.93 13.93
C GLU A 112 21.12 -16.38 12.90
N ARG A 113 20.71 -17.21 11.94
CA ARG A 113 19.68 -16.87 10.96
C ARG A 113 18.35 -16.52 11.62
N ARG A 114 17.88 -17.31 12.59
CA ARG A 114 16.66 -17.00 13.35
C ARG A 114 16.78 -15.69 14.12
N THR A 115 17.93 -15.42 14.74
CA THR A 115 18.16 -14.14 15.43
C THR A 115 18.14 -12.97 14.47
N TYR A 116 18.73 -13.11 13.29
CA TYR A 116 18.70 -12.10 12.23
C TYR A 116 17.26 -11.86 11.72
N GLU A 117 16.50 -12.93 11.45
CA GLU A 117 15.09 -12.83 11.05
C GLU A 117 14.25 -12.11 12.11
N LEU A 118 14.46 -12.39 13.41
CA LEU A 118 13.78 -11.69 14.50
C LEU A 118 14.17 -10.21 14.58
N GLN A 119 15.46 -9.88 14.43
CA GLN A 119 15.94 -8.49 14.38
C GLN A 119 15.32 -7.74 13.21
N LEU A 120 15.27 -8.38 12.03
CA LEU A 120 14.67 -7.82 10.83
C LEU A 120 13.16 -7.57 11.03
N GLN A 121 12.44 -8.54 11.60
CA GLN A 121 11.02 -8.38 11.96
C GLN A 121 10.81 -7.22 12.94
N LYS A 122 11.66 -7.09 13.97
CA LYS A 122 11.62 -5.98 14.92
C LYS A 122 11.81 -4.64 14.21
N GLN A 123 12.82 -4.52 13.35
CA GLN A 123 13.07 -3.31 12.56
C GLN A 123 11.88 -2.95 11.66
N TYR A 124 11.27 -3.93 10.98
CA TYR A 124 10.09 -3.68 10.16
C TYR A 124 8.87 -3.25 10.99
N ARG A 125 8.67 -3.84 12.18
CA ARG A 125 7.62 -3.41 13.11
C ARG A 125 7.84 -1.97 13.56
N GLU A 126 9.06 -1.61 13.93
CA GLU A 126 9.42 -0.24 14.33
C GLU A 126 9.21 0.76 13.18
N LYS A 127 9.69 0.44 11.97
CA LYS A 127 9.45 1.27 10.76
C LYS A 127 7.96 1.42 10.45
N ARG A 128 7.19 0.34 10.58
CA ARG A 128 5.74 0.36 10.39
C ARG A 128 5.04 1.24 11.43
N LEU A 129 5.43 1.14 12.70
CA LEU A 129 4.90 1.99 13.77
C LEU A 129 5.24 3.47 13.53
N LYS A 130 6.48 3.79 13.15
CA LYS A 130 6.88 5.14 12.75
C LYS A 130 6.01 5.65 11.60
N TRP A 131 5.88 4.87 10.53
CA TRP A 131 5.02 5.25 9.40
C TRP A 131 3.56 5.46 9.78
N ILE A 132 2.99 4.60 10.65
CA ILE A 132 1.61 4.78 11.15
C ILE A 132 1.51 6.09 11.96
N ASN A 133 2.48 6.37 12.83
CA ASN A 133 2.51 7.59 13.63
C ASN A 133 2.67 8.83 12.73
N ASP A 134 3.56 8.80 11.75
CA ASP A 134 3.75 9.87 10.75
C ASP A 134 2.45 10.08 9.93
N LYS A 135 1.75 9.00 9.59
CA LYS A 135 0.47 9.09 8.89
C LYS A 135 -0.63 9.67 9.79
N CYS A 136 -0.70 9.26 11.04
CA CYS A 136 -1.66 9.81 12.01
C CYS A 136 -1.39 11.29 12.29
N THR A 137 -0.12 11.69 12.41
CA THR A 137 0.26 13.10 12.62
C THR A 137 -0.02 13.94 11.38
N THR A 138 0.28 13.46 10.18
CA THR A 138 -0.09 14.17 8.94
C THR A 138 -1.60 14.32 8.79
N ILE A 139 -2.39 13.28 9.07
CA ILE A 139 -3.86 13.37 9.09
C ILE A 139 -4.32 14.42 10.11
N ARG A 140 -3.74 14.44 11.32
CA ARG A 140 -4.09 15.42 12.36
C ARG A 140 -3.74 16.85 11.94
N ILE A 141 -2.55 17.07 11.40
CA ILE A 141 -2.12 18.37 10.85
C ILE A 141 -3.07 18.81 9.74
N GLU A 142 -3.49 17.90 8.85
CA GLU A 142 -4.42 18.23 7.77
C GLU A 142 -5.82 18.56 8.28
N GLN A 143 -6.31 17.81 9.29
CA GLN A 143 -7.57 18.11 9.97
C GLN A 143 -7.52 19.47 10.66
N ASP A 144 -6.43 19.78 11.35
CA ASP A 144 -6.26 21.06 12.03
C ASP A 144 -6.14 22.20 11.00
N ARG A 145 -5.41 22.01 9.90
CA ARG A 145 -5.37 22.95 8.76
C ARG A 145 -6.77 23.18 8.18
N ARG A 146 -7.58 22.13 8.02
CA ARG A 146 -8.98 22.25 7.56
C ARG A 146 -9.83 23.04 8.56
N LYS A 147 -9.67 22.80 9.87
CA LYS A 147 -10.35 23.59 10.92
C LYS A 147 -9.92 25.05 10.87
N THR A 148 -8.63 25.34 10.74
CA THR A 148 -8.11 26.70 10.65
C THR A 148 -8.64 27.41 9.39
N MET A 149 -8.64 26.73 8.23
CA MET A 149 -9.24 27.28 7.01
C MET A 149 -10.76 27.49 7.15
N ALA A 150 -11.48 26.57 7.79
CA ALA A 150 -12.92 26.70 8.01
C ALA A 150 -13.23 27.87 8.96
N LEU A 151 -12.45 28.04 10.03
CA LEU A 151 -12.54 29.21 10.92
C LEU A 151 -12.23 30.50 10.18
N GLY A 152 -11.17 30.53 9.37
CA GLY A 152 -10.83 31.69 8.53
C GLY A 152 -11.95 32.05 7.55
N ARG A 153 -12.57 31.06 6.92
CA ARG A 153 -13.74 31.26 6.04
C ARG A 153 -14.97 31.76 6.81
N LYS A 154 -15.23 31.23 8.01
CA LYS A 154 -16.30 31.73 8.88
C LYS A 154 -16.06 33.19 9.24
N LEU A 155 -14.89 33.53 9.76
CA LEU A 155 -14.54 34.91 10.10
C LEU A 155 -14.60 35.84 8.88
N ALA A 156 -14.17 35.39 7.70
CA ALA A 156 -14.27 36.19 6.48
C ALA A 156 -15.73 36.38 6.03
N ASN A 157 -16.56 35.34 6.13
CA ASN A 157 -17.98 35.43 5.83
C ASN A 157 -18.72 36.29 6.85
N ASP A 158 -18.41 36.18 8.14
CA ASP A 158 -18.98 36.98 9.21
C ASP A 158 -18.62 38.45 9.02
N LYS A 159 -17.37 38.75 8.64
CA LYS A 159 -16.94 40.12 8.26
C LYS A 159 -17.68 40.62 7.01
N LYS A 160 -17.87 39.78 5.99
CA LYS A 160 -18.66 40.15 4.80
C LYS A 160 -20.11 40.42 5.17
N LEU A 161 -20.72 39.57 5.99
CA LEU A 161 -22.09 39.75 6.49
C LEU A 161 -22.20 41.04 7.30
N GLN A 162 -21.23 41.34 8.16
CA GLN A 162 -21.19 42.60 8.89
C GLN A 162 -21.08 43.80 7.95
N ILE A 163 -20.23 43.74 6.92
CA ILE A 163 -20.10 44.80 5.91
C ILE A 163 -21.40 44.96 5.11
N GLU A 164 -22.01 43.86 4.67
CA GLU A 164 -23.28 43.85 3.93
C GLU A 164 -24.43 44.36 4.81
N GLU A 165 -24.51 43.96 6.07
CA GLU A 165 -25.49 44.48 7.02
C GLU A 165 -25.28 45.96 7.33
N GLN A 166 -24.02 46.42 7.34
CA GLN A 166 -23.70 47.83 7.53
C GLN A 166 -24.12 48.64 6.29
N GLN A 167 -23.80 48.15 5.10
CA GLN A 167 -24.23 48.74 3.83
C GLN A 167 -25.74 48.78 3.70
N ILE A 168 -26.45 47.68 4.03
CA ILE A 168 -27.93 47.65 4.05
C ILE A 168 -28.48 48.66 5.05
N ARG A 169 -27.89 48.78 6.25
CA ARG A 169 -28.32 49.78 7.25
C ARG A 169 -28.09 51.21 6.77
N ASP A 170 -26.97 51.47 6.12
CA ASP A 170 -26.63 52.79 5.58
C ASP A 170 -27.50 53.12 4.36
N ASP A 171 -27.74 52.17 3.47
CA ASP A 171 -28.65 52.29 2.32
C ASP A 171 -30.10 52.49 2.76
N GLU A 172 -30.59 51.73 3.76
CA GLU A 172 -31.92 51.95 4.33
C GLU A 172 -32.04 53.32 4.99
N LYS A 173 -30.98 53.82 5.62
CA LYS A 173 -30.97 55.16 6.24
C LYS A 173 -31.00 56.26 5.17
N CYS A 174 -30.24 56.09 4.08
CA CYS A 174 -30.25 56.99 2.92
C CYS A 174 -31.59 56.97 2.18
N GLU A 175 -32.19 55.80 1.97
CA GLU A 175 -33.52 55.64 1.36
C GLU A 175 -34.61 56.28 2.22
N ARG A 176 -34.57 56.09 3.55
CA ARG A 176 -35.50 56.76 4.47
C ARG A 176 -35.34 58.28 4.46
N GLN A 177 -34.12 58.79 4.31
CA GLN A 177 -33.87 60.23 4.19
C GLN A 177 -34.40 60.78 2.87
N ARG A 178 -34.07 60.14 1.74
CA ARG A 178 -34.60 60.51 0.41
C ARG A 178 -36.12 60.47 0.36
N HIS A 179 -36.73 59.46 0.97
CA HIS A 179 -38.18 59.35 1.01
C HIS A 179 -38.82 60.46 1.84
N LYS A 180 -38.25 60.83 2.99
CA LYS A 180 -38.71 61.97 3.79
C LYS A 180 -38.55 63.30 3.07
N GLU A 181 -37.42 63.52 2.40
CA GLU A 181 -37.17 64.72 1.62
C GLU A 181 -38.15 64.83 0.45
N TRP A 182 -38.38 63.72 -0.27
CA TRP A 182 -39.38 63.64 -1.34
C TRP A 182 -40.79 63.90 -0.81
N GLN A 183 -41.18 63.32 0.33
CA GLN A 183 -42.48 63.56 0.96
C GLN A 183 -42.66 65.05 1.31
N ILE A 184 -41.66 65.67 1.94
CA ILE A 184 -41.69 67.10 2.28
C ILE A 184 -41.83 67.97 1.02
N GLN A 185 -41.08 67.64 -0.03
CA GLN A 185 -41.10 68.40 -1.29
C GLN A 185 -42.42 68.21 -2.05
N ASN A 186 -42.98 67.00 -2.04
CA ASN A 186 -44.26 66.68 -2.67
C ASN A 186 -45.43 67.36 -1.95
N ILE A 187 -45.45 67.31 -0.61
CA ILE A 187 -46.41 68.04 0.24
C ILE A 187 -46.34 69.53 -0.08
N LYS A 188 -45.13 70.12 -0.08
CA LYS A 188 -44.94 71.54 -0.36
C LYS A 188 -45.47 71.93 -1.75
N THR A 189 -45.17 71.13 -2.77
CA THR A 189 -45.61 71.37 -4.15
C THR A 189 -47.14 71.32 -4.26
N LYS A 190 -47.79 70.28 -3.72
CA LYS A 190 -49.25 70.15 -3.71
C LYS A 190 -49.94 71.27 -2.92
N CYS A 191 -49.41 71.67 -1.77
CA CYS A 191 -49.92 72.81 -1.00
C CYS A 191 -49.82 74.13 -1.79
N GLU A 192 -48.71 74.38 -2.48
CA GLU A 192 -48.53 75.58 -3.29
C GLU A 192 -49.49 75.60 -4.49
N GLU A 193 -49.72 74.46 -5.14
CA GLU A 193 -50.71 74.30 -6.20
C GLU A 193 -52.13 74.55 -5.69
N TYR A 194 -52.47 74.02 -4.51
CA TYR A 194 -53.78 74.25 -3.89
C TYR A 194 -53.99 75.71 -3.48
N ILE A 195 -52.98 76.37 -2.90
CA ILE A 195 -53.03 77.80 -2.60
C ILE A 195 -53.21 78.63 -3.88
N LYS A 196 -52.53 78.27 -4.98
CA LYS A 196 -52.73 78.89 -6.29
C LYS A 196 -54.17 78.66 -6.79
N PHE A 197 -54.70 77.46 -6.64
CA PHE A 197 -56.08 77.12 -6.98
C PHE A 197 -57.08 77.96 -6.17
N CYS A 198 -56.95 78.05 -4.84
CA CYS A 198 -57.80 78.89 -4.01
C CYS A 198 -57.71 80.38 -4.38
N ARG A 199 -56.52 80.89 -4.75
CA ARG A 199 -56.36 82.27 -5.26
C ARG A 199 -57.14 82.48 -6.56
N GLN A 200 -57.13 81.50 -7.46
CA GLN A 200 -57.88 81.54 -8.71
C GLN A 200 -59.39 81.50 -8.45
N CYS A 201 -59.88 80.64 -7.56
CA CYS A 201 -61.30 80.56 -7.17
C CYS A 201 -61.83 81.88 -6.60
N ILE A 202 -61.01 82.61 -5.84
CA ILE A 202 -61.40 83.92 -5.28
C ILE A 202 -61.46 84.99 -6.39
N ALA A 203 -60.52 84.97 -7.33
CA ALA A 203 -60.34 86.02 -8.33
C ALA A 203 -61.25 85.85 -9.56
N LYS A 204 -61.27 84.65 -10.16
CA LYS A 204 -61.95 84.35 -11.44
C LYS A 204 -62.42 82.88 -11.46
N PRO A 205 -63.50 82.53 -10.74
CA PRO A 205 -64.01 81.16 -10.74
C PRO A 205 -64.61 80.81 -12.11
N ARG A 206 -64.15 79.71 -12.70
CA ARG A 206 -64.59 79.24 -14.04
C ARG A 206 -65.68 78.18 -13.93
N THR A 207 -65.56 77.27 -12.98
CA THR A 207 -66.51 76.16 -12.77
C THR A 207 -67.52 76.45 -11.66
N SER A 208 -68.66 75.77 -11.65
CA SER A 208 -69.66 75.93 -10.58
C SER A 208 -69.08 75.60 -9.20
N LYS A 209 -68.26 74.55 -9.11
CA LYS A 209 -67.58 74.14 -7.88
C LYS A 209 -66.56 75.19 -7.39
N GLU A 210 -65.82 75.82 -8.31
CA GLU A 210 -64.93 76.94 -7.96
C GLU A 210 -65.70 78.18 -7.48
N LYS A 211 -66.90 78.43 -8.00
CA LYS A 211 -67.77 79.53 -7.55
C LYS A 211 -68.22 79.31 -6.11
N GLU A 212 -68.64 78.10 -5.77
CA GLU A 212 -69.03 77.70 -4.40
C GLU A 212 -67.86 77.83 -3.43
N LEU A 213 -66.71 77.22 -3.76
CA LEU A 213 -65.49 77.30 -2.94
C LEU A 213 -65.01 78.75 -2.80
N GLY A 214 -65.04 79.52 -3.89
CA GLY A 214 -64.70 80.94 -3.89
C GLY A 214 -65.64 81.78 -3.02
N ALA A 215 -66.94 81.47 -2.99
CA ALA A 215 -67.91 82.12 -2.12
C ALA A 215 -67.68 81.77 -0.64
N GLU A 216 -67.38 80.50 -0.34
CA GLU A 216 -67.04 80.03 1.01
C GLU A 216 -65.75 80.70 1.52
N LEU A 217 -64.70 80.74 0.68
CA LEU A 217 -63.44 81.44 1.01
C LEU A 217 -63.68 82.94 1.23
N LYS A 218 -64.51 83.61 0.42
CA LYS A 218 -64.88 85.01 0.63
C LYS A 218 -65.66 85.24 1.94
N LYS A 219 -66.47 84.25 2.37
CA LYS A 219 -67.14 84.27 3.68
C LYS A 219 -66.13 84.12 4.81
N LYS A 220 -65.22 83.15 4.72
CA LYS A 220 -64.10 82.95 5.68
C LYS A 220 -63.21 84.19 5.77
N ILE A 221 -62.88 84.84 4.65
CA ILE A 221 -62.11 86.09 4.61
C ILE A 221 -62.86 87.22 5.33
N ARG A 222 -64.17 87.37 5.11
CA ARG A 222 -64.97 88.39 5.80
C ARG A 222 -65.03 88.17 7.32
N MET A 223 -65.15 86.93 7.76
CA MET A 223 -65.09 86.59 9.19
C MET A 223 -63.70 86.88 9.75
N ARG A 224 -62.64 86.40 9.09
CA ARG A 224 -61.26 86.57 9.55
C ARG A 224 -60.80 88.02 9.52
N MET A 225 -61.31 88.84 8.60
CA MET A 225 -61.06 90.29 8.56
C MET A 225 -61.53 90.97 9.84
N LYS A 226 -62.66 90.53 10.44
CA LYS A 226 -63.10 91.04 11.75
C LYS A 226 -62.10 90.67 12.85
N ASP A 227 -61.57 89.44 12.84
CA ASP A 227 -60.54 89.00 13.80
C ASP A 227 -59.21 89.72 13.63
N VAL A 228 -58.82 90.03 12.38
CA VAL A 228 -57.60 90.81 12.08
C VAL A 228 -57.75 92.24 12.58
N LEU A 229 -58.88 92.89 12.32
CA LEU A 229 -59.16 94.24 12.84
C LEU A 229 -59.19 94.23 14.36
N LYS A 230 -59.85 93.26 14.99
CA LYS A 230 -59.84 93.11 16.45
C LYS A 230 -58.42 92.94 17.02
N ARG A 231 -57.58 92.09 16.41
CA ARG A 231 -56.16 91.93 16.81
C ARG A 231 -55.32 93.19 16.60
N ALA A 232 -55.66 94.02 15.61
CA ALA A 232 -54.99 95.29 15.36
C ALA A 232 -55.40 96.34 16.40
N ASP A 233 -56.71 96.42 16.70
CA ASP A 233 -57.27 97.27 17.75
C ASP A 233 -56.70 96.90 19.13
N ASP A 234 -56.62 95.61 19.46
CA ASP A 234 -56.00 95.10 20.70
C ASP A 234 -54.51 95.49 20.82
N ARG A 235 -53.84 95.79 19.70
CA ARG A 235 -52.43 96.22 19.63
C ARG A 235 -52.29 97.72 19.37
N CYS A 236 -53.40 98.46 19.31
CA CYS A 236 -53.45 99.88 18.94
C CYS A 236 -52.79 100.21 17.58
N ILE A 237 -52.79 99.25 16.64
CA ILE A 237 -52.27 99.47 15.28
C ILE A 237 -53.42 99.97 14.42
N LEU A 238 -53.34 101.22 13.96
CA LEU A 238 -54.25 101.76 12.95
C LEU A 238 -54.07 100.96 11.66
N MET A 239 -55.05 100.12 11.32
CA MET A 239 -55.03 99.27 10.14
C MET A 239 -56.19 99.59 9.22
N GLU A 240 -55.90 99.79 7.94
CA GLU A 240 -56.95 100.05 6.97
C GLU A 240 -57.76 98.79 6.67
N LYS A 241 -59.06 98.97 6.35
CA LYS A 241 -59.94 97.85 5.97
C LYS A 241 -59.39 97.05 4.78
N ALA A 242 -58.69 97.70 3.84
CA ALA A 242 -58.07 97.05 2.69
C ALA A 242 -56.87 96.18 3.10
N GLU A 243 -56.03 96.66 4.02
CA GLU A 243 -54.91 95.91 4.57
C GLU A 243 -55.39 94.73 5.40
N ALA A 244 -56.37 94.93 6.27
CA ALA A 244 -56.99 93.87 7.06
C ALA A 244 -57.60 92.77 6.18
N LYS A 245 -58.23 93.15 5.05
CA LYS A 245 -58.75 92.20 4.06
C LYS A 245 -57.63 91.41 3.37
N ASN A 246 -56.50 92.03 3.07
CA ASN A 246 -55.34 91.36 2.46
C ASN A 246 -54.67 90.39 3.44
N ILE A 247 -54.52 90.78 4.71
CA ILE A 247 -54.01 89.91 5.78
C ILE A 247 -54.96 88.75 6.00
N ALA A 248 -56.27 89.00 6.13
CA ALA A 248 -57.28 87.96 6.26
C ALA A 248 -57.29 87.01 5.05
N LYS A 249 -57.09 87.52 3.83
CA LYS A 249 -56.93 86.70 2.62
C LYS A 249 -55.69 85.81 2.70
N LYS A 250 -54.56 86.33 3.15
CA LYS A 250 -53.32 85.54 3.33
C LYS A 250 -53.50 84.47 4.40
N GLU A 251 -54.12 84.78 5.54
CA GLU A 251 -54.37 83.82 6.62
C GLU A 251 -55.36 82.72 6.22
N VAL A 252 -56.45 83.06 5.54
CA VAL A 252 -57.42 82.05 5.07
C VAL A 252 -56.79 81.13 4.01
N LEU A 253 -55.97 81.67 3.11
CA LEU A 253 -55.20 80.85 2.16
C LEU A 253 -54.16 79.97 2.86
N PHE A 254 -53.55 80.45 3.94
CA PHE A 254 -52.62 79.67 4.76
C PHE A 254 -53.33 78.52 5.49
N ILE A 255 -54.49 78.79 6.11
CA ILE A 255 -55.32 77.76 6.76
C ILE A 255 -55.76 76.70 5.74
N ALA A 256 -56.25 77.11 4.58
CA ALA A 256 -56.62 76.20 3.50
C ALA A 256 -55.41 75.38 3.00
N GLY A 257 -54.21 75.98 2.94
CA GLY A 257 -52.98 75.28 2.64
C GLY A 257 -52.57 74.24 3.69
N GLU A 258 -52.75 74.54 4.98
CA GLU A 258 -52.48 73.60 6.09
C GLU A 258 -53.54 72.49 6.21
N GLU A 259 -54.78 72.73 5.80
CA GLU A 259 -55.82 71.70 5.65
C GLU A 259 -55.46 70.73 4.52
N GLU A 260 -55.05 71.25 3.36
CA GLU A 260 -54.61 70.41 2.24
C GLU A 260 -53.33 69.64 2.57
N LYS A 261 -52.40 70.27 3.29
CA LYS A 261 -51.19 69.61 3.81
C LYS A 261 -51.53 68.38 4.63
N ARG A 262 -52.53 68.47 5.53
CA ARG A 262 -53.00 67.34 6.33
C ARG A 262 -53.59 66.23 5.46
N ARG A 263 -54.44 66.56 4.49
CA ARG A 263 -55.01 65.58 3.56
C ARG A 263 -53.94 64.84 2.75
N VAL A 264 -52.96 65.58 2.22
CA VAL A 264 -51.86 64.99 1.45
C VAL A 264 -50.97 64.11 2.33
N CYS A 265 -50.73 64.49 3.58
CA CYS A 265 -50.03 63.63 4.55
C CYS A 265 -50.81 62.31 4.79
N GLU A 266 -52.12 62.39 5.05
CA GLU A 266 -52.97 61.21 5.28
C GLU A 266 -53.00 60.29 4.04
N GLU A 267 -53.12 60.84 2.83
CA GLU A 267 -53.06 60.08 1.58
C GLU A 267 -51.71 59.38 1.38
N MET A 268 -50.60 60.03 1.74
CA MET A 268 -49.27 59.40 1.65
C MET A 268 -49.06 58.32 2.70
N GLU A 269 -49.57 58.50 3.92
CA GLU A 269 -49.52 57.46 4.97
C GLU A 269 -50.29 56.20 4.53
N LEU A 270 -51.49 56.36 3.96
CA LEU A 270 -52.26 55.26 3.37
C LEU A 270 -51.48 54.54 2.25
N GLN A 271 -50.85 55.29 1.34
CA GLN A 271 -50.02 54.71 0.27
C GLN A 271 -48.80 53.96 0.81
N THR A 272 -48.17 54.44 1.89
CA THR A 272 -47.03 53.73 2.50
C THR A 272 -47.43 52.39 3.10
N VAL A 273 -48.63 52.28 3.69
CA VAL A 273 -49.14 51.02 4.25
C VAL A 273 -49.42 50.00 3.13
N ASP A 274 -50.05 50.43 2.04
CA ASP A 274 -50.34 49.58 0.88
C ASP A 274 -49.06 49.04 0.21
N ASP A 275 -48.01 49.87 0.13
CA ASP A 275 -46.73 49.48 -0.46
C ASP A 275 -45.91 48.55 0.47
N GLU A 276 -46.03 48.70 1.78
CA GLU A 276 -45.46 47.75 2.75
C GLU A 276 -46.14 46.38 2.67
N GLU A 277 -47.47 46.34 2.51
CA GLU A 277 -48.22 45.10 2.37
C GLU A 277 -47.86 44.34 1.07
N LYS A 278 -47.72 45.05 -0.06
CA LYS A 278 -47.23 44.47 -1.32
C LYS A 278 -45.82 43.88 -1.19
N LYS A 279 -44.89 44.60 -0.55
CA LYS A 279 -43.52 44.11 -0.31
C LYS A 279 -43.49 42.85 0.56
N LEU A 280 -44.41 42.73 1.53
CA LEU A 280 -44.53 41.53 2.36
C LEU A 280 -45.05 40.32 1.57
N ILE A 281 -45.99 40.53 0.65
CA ILE A 281 -46.52 39.47 -0.24
C ILE A 281 -45.41 38.97 -1.18
N GLU A 282 -44.65 39.87 -1.82
CA GLU A 282 -43.54 39.52 -2.70
C GLU A 282 -42.43 38.73 -1.96
N ARG A 283 -42.10 39.12 -0.72
CA ARG A 283 -41.15 38.37 0.13
C ARG A 283 -41.65 36.96 0.44
N ARG A 284 -42.95 36.77 0.67
CA ARG A 284 -43.54 35.44 0.90
C ARG A 284 -43.48 34.58 -0.35
N ASP A 285 -43.76 35.13 -1.51
CA ASP A 285 -43.79 34.36 -2.76
C ASP A 285 -42.40 34.00 -3.28
N THR A 286 -41.41 34.89 -3.12
CA THR A 286 -40.00 34.58 -3.40
C THR A 286 -39.45 33.47 -2.51
N MET A 287 -39.85 33.41 -1.23
CA MET A 287 -39.48 32.29 -0.34
C MET A 287 -40.12 30.96 -0.77
N LYS A 288 -41.40 30.96 -1.19
CA LYS A 288 -42.06 29.76 -1.73
C LYS A 288 -41.39 29.25 -3.01
N LEU A 289 -40.97 30.15 -3.90
CA LEU A 289 -40.21 29.82 -5.12
C LEU A 289 -38.86 29.17 -4.80
N LYS A 290 -38.10 29.73 -3.85
CA LYS A 290 -36.81 29.14 -3.40
C LYS A 290 -36.99 27.74 -2.79
N GLN A 291 -38.05 27.53 -2.01
CA GLN A 291 -38.36 26.21 -1.44
C GLN A 291 -38.73 25.18 -2.52
N LYS A 292 -39.56 25.55 -3.50
CA LYS A 292 -39.90 24.68 -4.63
C LYS A 292 -38.66 24.31 -5.46
N GLN A 293 -37.78 25.28 -5.70
CA GLN A 293 -36.52 25.03 -6.42
C GLN A 293 -35.62 24.02 -5.68
N GLY A 294 -35.47 24.18 -4.36
CA GLY A 294 -34.68 23.25 -3.55
C GLY A 294 -35.20 21.80 -3.55
N ILE A 295 -36.52 21.60 -3.68
CA ILE A 295 -37.12 20.25 -3.80
C ILE A 295 -36.80 19.63 -5.17
N ILE A 296 -36.89 20.41 -6.24
CA ILE A 296 -36.55 19.97 -7.59
C ILE A 296 -35.07 19.57 -7.67
N ASP A 297 -34.19 20.33 -7.03
CA ASP A 297 -32.75 20.07 -7.04
C ASP A 297 -32.38 18.81 -6.25
N ARG A 298 -33.04 18.54 -5.12
CA ARG A 298 -32.88 17.25 -4.38
C ARG A 298 -33.31 16.05 -5.23
N SER A 299 -34.43 16.16 -5.95
CA SER A 299 -34.91 15.09 -6.83
C SER A 299 -33.93 14.83 -7.99
N LYS A 300 -33.38 15.89 -8.60
CA LYS A 300 -32.34 15.79 -9.63
C LYS A 300 -31.07 15.14 -9.08
N ALA A 301 -30.59 15.57 -7.91
CA ALA A 301 -29.42 14.98 -7.25
C ALA A 301 -29.62 13.48 -6.98
N GLY A 302 -30.80 13.07 -6.48
CA GLY A 302 -31.15 11.67 -6.27
C GLY A 302 -31.08 10.83 -7.56
N LYS A 303 -31.59 11.35 -8.68
CA LYS A 303 -31.51 10.66 -9.99
C LYS A 303 -30.07 10.49 -10.46
N ILE A 304 -29.22 11.49 -10.28
CA ILE A 304 -27.79 11.43 -10.65
C ILE A 304 -27.07 10.37 -9.81
N ILE A 305 -27.25 10.39 -8.48
CA ILE A 305 -26.63 9.42 -7.58
C ILE A 305 -27.07 7.99 -7.95
N ARG A 306 -28.37 7.78 -8.21
CA ARG A 306 -28.90 6.46 -8.59
C ARG A 306 -28.31 5.97 -9.92
N ARG A 307 -28.16 6.85 -10.91
CA ARG A 307 -27.53 6.53 -12.20
C ARG A 307 -26.06 6.12 -12.00
N MET A 308 -25.30 6.88 -11.22
CA MET A 308 -23.91 6.57 -10.92
C MET A 308 -23.76 5.23 -10.20
N PHE A 309 -24.62 4.97 -9.21
CA PHE A 309 -24.63 3.70 -8.48
C PHE A 309 -24.93 2.51 -9.40
N ASN A 310 -25.93 2.62 -10.28
CA ASN A 310 -26.27 1.56 -11.22
C ASN A 310 -25.13 1.28 -12.21
N VAL A 311 -24.45 2.31 -12.72
CA VAL A 311 -23.28 2.15 -13.59
C VAL A 311 -22.13 1.45 -12.84
N TRP A 312 -21.86 1.88 -11.61
CA TRP A 312 -20.84 1.24 -10.77
C TRP A 312 -21.16 -0.24 -10.50
N ARG A 313 -22.41 -0.53 -10.12
CA ARG A 313 -22.88 -1.89 -9.85
C ARG A 313 -22.80 -2.77 -11.09
N ALA A 314 -23.22 -2.27 -12.25
CA ALA A 314 -23.11 -2.99 -13.52
C ALA A 314 -21.65 -3.31 -13.88
N LYS A 315 -20.74 -2.33 -13.72
CA LYS A 315 -19.30 -2.55 -13.93
C LYS A 315 -18.71 -3.57 -12.96
N LYS A 316 -19.13 -3.56 -11.70
CA LYS A 316 -18.70 -4.54 -10.70
C LYS A 316 -19.15 -5.95 -11.07
N ILE A 317 -20.45 -6.13 -11.34
CA ILE A 317 -21.00 -7.43 -11.74
C ILE A 317 -20.34 -7.94 -13.03
N LEU A 318 -20.09 -7.07 -14.00
CA LEU A 318 -19.38 -7.43 -15.22
C LEU A 318 -17.96 -7.91 -14.93
N ARG A 319 -17.20 -7.18 -14.09
CA ARG A 319 -15.85 -7.61 -13.68
C ARG A 319 -15.87 -8.94 -12.95
N ASP A 320 -16.81 -9.14 -12.02
CA ASP A 320 -16.94 -10.38 -11.27
C ASP A 320 -17.23 -11.57 -12.22
N LYS A 321 -18.09 -11.37 -13.22
CA LYS A 321 -18.31 -12.35 -14.29
C LYS A 321 -17.05 -12.59 -15.14
N CYS A 322 -16.35 -11.54 -15.58
CA CYS A 322 -15.12 -11.70 -16.36
C CYS A 322 -14.04 -12.45 -15.57
N ILE A 323 -13.89 -12.19 -14.26
CA ILE A 323 -12.96 -12.94 -13.39
C ILE A 323 -13.38 -14.41 -13.25
N GLN A 324 -14.68 -14.68 -13.20
CA GLN A 324 -15.20 -16.03 -13.10
C GLN A 324 -14.95 -16.84 -14.38
N TYR A 325 -15.14 -16.23 -15.55
CA TYR A 325 -15.05 -16.91 -16.85
C TYR A 325 -13.66 -16.87 -17.48
N PHE A 326 -12.83 -15.86 -17.19
CA PHE A 326 -11.52 -15.70 -17.81
C PHE A 326 -10.39 -15.77 -16.79
N GLU A 327 -9.36 -16.51 -17.15
CA GLU A 327 -8.10 -16.60 -16.41
C GLU A 327 -7.03 -15.79 -17.13
N LYS A 328 -6.35 -14.91 -16.39
CA LYS A 328 -5.22 -14.13 -16.92
C LYS A 328 -3.94 -14.95 -16.76
N VAL A 329 -3.37 -15.39 -17.88
CA VAL A 329 -2.15 -16.20 -17.91
C VAL A 329 -1.02 -15.37 -18.52
N PHE A 330 0.18 -15.49 -17.94
CA PHE A 330 1.37 -14.85 -18.48
C PHE A 330 2.03 -15.77 -19.50
N HIS A 331 2.33 -15.24 -20.69
CA HIS A 331 3.05 -15.96 -21.73
C HIS A 331 4.52 -15.54 -21.70
N GLU A 332 5.42 -16.48 -21.44
CA GLU A 332 6.85 -16.19 -21.24
C GLU A 332 7.54 -15.70 -22.51
N GLU A 333 7.26 -16.32 -23.67
CA GLU A 333 7.95 -15.99 -24.92
C GLU A 333 7.63 -14.59 -25.45
N SER A 334 6.38 -14.16 -25.30
CA SER A 334 5.91 -12.85 -25.77
C SER A 334 5.92 -11.78 -24.68
N HIS A 335 6.28 -12.15 -23.44
CA HIS A 335 6.23 -11.30 -22.25
C HIS A 335 4.91 -10.51 -22.10
N SER A 336 3.80 -11.11 -22.52
CA SER A 336 2.48 -10.49 -22.53
C SER A 336 1.45 -11.39 -21.86
N PHE A 337 0.34 -10.80 -21.41
CA PHE A 337 -0.76 -11.55 -20.80
C PHE A 337 -1.83 -11.84 -21.84
N PHE A 338 -2.34 -13.07 -21.84
CA PHE A 338 -3.57 -13.42 -22.55
C PHE A 338 -4.66 -13.84 -21.57
N TYR A 339 -5.90 -13.80 -22.05
CA TYR A 339 -7.07 -14.21 -21.30
C TYR A 339 -7.58 -15.53 -21.88
N ARG A 340 -7.60 -16.57 -21.05
CA ARG A 340 -8.14 -17.89 -21.41
C ARG A 340 -9.54 -18.05 -20.84
N ASN A 341 -10.52 -18.33 -21.69
CA ASN A 341 -11.87 -18.67 -21.25
C ASN A 341 -11.85 -20.05 -20.56
N ARG A 342 -12.25 -20.10 -19.30
CA ARG A 342 -12.26 -21.32 -18.48
C ARG A 342 -13.24 -22.38 -18.97
N ARG A 343 -14.26 -22.00 -19.74
CA ARG A 343 -15.30 -22.93 -20.24
C ARG A 343 -15.03 -23.42 -21.66
N SER A 344 -14.71 -22.52 -22.59
CA SER A 344 -14.46 -22.90 -24.00
C SER A 344 -12.99 -23.24 -24.28
N GLY A 345 -12.06 -22.78 -23.44
CA GLY A 345 -10.62 -22.90 -23.69
C GLY A 345 -10.07 -21.89 -24.69
N GLU A 346 -10.92 -21.06 -25.31
CA GLU A 346 -10.50 -20.02 -26.26
C GLU A 346 -9.59 -18.99 -25.60
N VAL A 347 -8.62 -18.50 -26.37
CA VAL A 347 -7.61 -17.54 -25.94
C VAL A 347 -7.80 -16.23 -26.69
N THR A 348 -7.91 -15.12 -25.95
CA THR A 348 -7.92 -13.77 -26.52
C THR A 348 -6.81 -12.93 -25.89
N TRP A 349 -6.10 -12.16 -26.72
CA TRP A 349 -5.07 -11.23 -26.26
C TRP A 349 -5.67 -9.89 -25.78
N ASP A 350 -6.85 -9.53 -26.29
CA ASP A 350 -7.59 -8.37 -25.82
C ASP A 350 -8.32 -8.65 -24.51
N LYS A 351 -8.45 -7.60 -23.70
CA LYS A 351 -9.11 -7.68 -22.40
C LYS A 351 -10.64 -7.82 -22.57
N PRO A 352 -11.24 -8.92 -22.09
CA PRO A 352 -12.67 -9.18 -22.22
C PRO A 352 -13.54 -8.29 -21.31
#